data_AF-W1I6J1-F1
#
_entry.id   AF-W1I6J1-F1
#
_cell.length_a   1.000
_cell.length_b   1.000
_cell.length_c   1.000
_cell.angle_alpha   90.00
_cell.angle_beta   90.00
_cell.angle_gamma   90.00
#
_symmetry.space_group_name_H-M   'P 1'
#
loop_
_entity.id
_entity.type
_entity.pdbx_description
1 polymer ?
#
loop_
_entity_poly.entity_id
_entity_poly.type
_entity_poly.pdbx_seq_one_letter_code
_entity_poly.pdbx_strand_id
1 'polypeptide(L)' 'MREEYDIKNLNPRKNPYAKHLKKQITINIDSEAIDYFKKQSENAGIPYQTLINLYLKDCAQSGRQLKISWQ' A
#
# COMPACT_ATOMS: atom_id res chain seq x y z
N MET A 1 -2.84 22.69 -16.62
CA MET A 1 -1.61 23.44 -16.27
C MET A 1 -1.70 24.76 -17.00
N ARG A 2 -1.52 25.91 -16.33
CA ARG A 2 -1.66 27.21 -17.00
C ARG A 2 -0.54 27.39 -18.03
N GLU A 3 -0.85 27.97 -19.18
CA GLU A 3 0.09 28.16 -20.30
C GLU A 3 1.30 29.03 -19.92
N GLU A 4 1.14 29.90 -18.93
CA GLU A 4 2.16 30.81 -18.41
C GLU A 4 3.32 30.11 -17.67
N TYR A 5 3.18 28.83 -17.36
CA TYR A 5 4.20 28.07 -16.65
C TYR A 5 5.09 27.28 -17.61
N ASP A 6 6.23 27.87 -17.97
CA ASP A 6 7.25 27.23 -18.79
C ASP A 6 8.15 26.28 -17.97
N ILE A 7 7.54 25.21 -17.46
CA ILE A 7 8.13 24.28 -16.49
C ILE A 7 9.32 23.50 -17.07
N LYS A 8 9.41 23.41 -18.40
CA LYS A 8 10.53 22.76 -19.09
C LYS A 8 11.83 23.57 -18.95
N ASN A 9 11.74 24.89 -18.92
CA ASN A 9 12.90 25.78 -18.79
C ASN A 9 13.39 25.94 -17.34
N LEU A 10 12.63 25.46 -16.35
CA LEU A 10 12.95 25.57 -14.91
C LEU A 10 13.84 24.43 -14.35
N ASN A 11 14.40 23.57 -15.20
CA ASN A 11 15.24 22.44 -14.80
C ASN A 11 14.62 21.56 -13.69
N PRO A 12 13.47 20.90 -13.97
CA PRO A 12 12.66 20.24 -12.97
C PRO A 12 13.43 19.09 -12.31
N ARG A 13 13.74 19.23 -11.02
CA ARG A 13 14.30 18.14 -10.22
C ARG A 13 13.27 17.01 -10.10
N LYS A 14 13.65 15.78 -10.43
CA LYS A 14 12.81 14.59 -10.20
C LYS A 14 12.47 14.53 -8.71
N ASN A 15 11.18 14.49 -8.40
CA ASN A 15 10.71 14.36 -7.02
C ASN A 15 11.26 13.05 -6.42
N PRO A 16 12.12 13.09 -5.38
CA PRO A 16 12.70 11.89 -4.77
C PRO A 16 11.63 10.99 -4.13
N TYR A 17 10.48 11.56 -3.75
CA TYR A 17 9.34 10.86 -3.17
C TYR A 17 8.47 10.15 -4.21
N ALA A 18 8.67 10.41 -5.50
CA ALA A 18 7.92 9.74 -6.57
C ALA A 18 8.14 8.21 -6.58
N LYS A 19 9.27 7.74 -6.03
CA LYS A 19 9.58 6.30 -5.90
C LYS A 19 8.62 5.56 -4.96
N HIS A 20 7.99 6.28 -4.03
CA HIS A 20 7.08 5.70 -3.03
C HIS A 20 5.61 5.90 -3.40
N LEU A 21 5.30 6.28 -4.64
CA LEU A 21 3.91 6.36 -5.07
C LEU A 21 3.24 4.98 -4.88
N LYS A 22 2.10 4.99 -4.19
CA LYS A 22 1.24 3.81 -4.08
C LYS A 22 0.86 3.36 -5.49
N LYS A 23 1.21 2.13 -5.83
CA LYS A 23 0.70 1.48 -7.04
C LYS A 23 -0.70 0.95 -6.74
N GLN A 24 -1.68 1.38 -7.52
CA GLN A 24 -3.02 0.79 -7.46
C GLN A 24 -2.97 -0.58 -8.11
N ILE A 25 -3.26 -1.62 -7.33
CA ILE A 25 -3.31 -3.01 -7.80
C ILE A 25 -4.60 -3.66 -7.30
N THR A 26 -5.12 -4.60 -8.08
CA THR A 26 -6.23 -5.46 -7.68
C THR A 26 -5.65 -6.75 -7.11
N ILE A 27 -6.06 -7.13 -5.91
CA ILE A 27 -5.68 -8.38 -5.25
C ILE A 27 -6.96 -9.11 -4.88
N ASN A 28 -7.03 -10.40 -5.19
CA ASN A 28 -8.10 -11.26 -4.70
C ASN A 28 -7.77 -11.68 -3.27
N ILE A 29 -8.70 -11.46 -2.35
CA ILE A 29 -8.58 -11.77 -0.93
C ILE A 29 -9.86 -12.47 -0.50
N ASP A 30 -9.74 -13.52 0.32
CA ASP A 30 -10.88 -14.25 0.85
C ASP A 30 -11.77 -13.34 1.70
N SER A 31 -13.09 -13.57 1.65
CA SER A 31 -14.08 -12.77 2.38
C SER A 31 -13.82 -12.76 3.89
N GLU A 32 -13.41 -13.89 4.45
CA GLU A 32 -13.09 -14.03 5.88
C GLU A 32 -11.93 -13.13 6.30
N ALA A 33 -10.88 -13.05 5.47
CA ALA A 33 -9.74 -12.19 5.72
C ALA A 33 -10.14 -10.71 5.63
N ILE A 34 -10.96 -10.34 4.65
CA ILE A 34 -11.49 -8.96 4.53
C ILE A 34 -12.29 -8.59 5.78
N ASP A 35 -13.19 -9.46 6.24
CA ASP A 35 -14.03 -9.19 7.40
C ASP A 35 -13.24 -9.11 8.70
N TYR A 36 -12.19 -9.91 8.85
CA TYR A 36 -11.22 -9.78 9.92
C TYR A 36 -10.58 -8.38 9.93
N PHE A 37 -10.04 -7.94 8.80
CA PHE A 37 -9.37 -6.63 8.72
C PHE A 37 -10.33 -5.44 8.84
N LYS A 38 -11.59 -5.57 8.42
CA LYS A 38 -12.62 -4.55 8.68
C LYS A 38 -12.86 -4.37 10.18
N LYS A 39 -13.04 -5.46 10.94
CA LYS A 39 -13.19 -5.38 12.40
C LYS A 39 -11.96 -4.79 13.08
N GLN A 40 -10.75 -5.17 12.64
CA GLN A 40 -9.51 -4.58 13.17
C GLN A 40 -9.38 -3.09 12.83
N SER A 41 -9.86 -2.67 11.66
CA SER A 41 -9.82 -1.27 11.22
C SER A 41 -10.64 -0.33 12.10
N GLU A 42 -11.76 -0.81 12.64
CA GLU A 42 -12.62 -0.07 13.57
C GLU A 42 -11.86 0.28 14.86
N ASN A 43 -11.07 -0.66 15.38
CA ASN A 43 -10.26 -0.45 16.59
C ASN A 43 -9.01 0.40 16.32
N ALA A 44 -8.39 0.23 15.16
CA ALA A 44 -7.14 0.92 14.81
C ALA A 44 -7.36 2.35 14.28
N GLY A 45 -8.59 2.71 13.91
CA GLY A 45 -8.92 4.03 13.37
C GLY A 45 -8.33 4.31 11.98
N ILE A 46 -7.87 3.28 11.26
CA ILE A 46 -7.30 3.40 9.91
C ILE A 46 -8.03 2.48 8.94
N PRO A 47 -8.20 2.84 7.65
CA PRO A 47 -8.92 2.01 6.69
C PRO A 47 -8.35 0.59 6.56
N TYR A 48 -9.21 -0.42 6.43
CA TYR A 48 -8.79 -1.83 6.34
C TYR A 48 -7.79 -2.09 5.21
N GLN A 49 -7.89 -1.39 4.07
CA GLN A 49 -6.91 -1.52 2.97
C GLN A 49 -5.52 -1.03 3.38
N THR A 50 -5.46 0.04 4.18
CA THR A 50 -4.19 0.56 4.72
C THR A 50 -3.62 -0.44 5.73
N LEU A 51 -4.48 -1.00 6.58
CA LEU A 51 -4.10 -1.99 7.57
C LEU A 51 -3.54 -3.26 6.93
N ILE A 52 -4.21 -3.81 5.91
CA ILE A 52 -3.72 -4.96 5.13
C ILE A 52 -2.33 -4.67 4.57
N ASN A 53 -2.14 -3.49 3.95
CA ASN A 53 -0.86 -3.12 3.37
C ASN A 53 0.25 -2.99 4.43
N LEU A 54 -0.06 -2.51 5.64
CA LEU A 54 0.90 -2.46 6.75
C LEU A 54 1.32 -3.85 7.21
N TYR A 55 0.37 -4.78 7.33
CA TYR A 55 0.66 -6.17 7.69
C TYR A 55 1.50 -6.88 6.63
N LEU A 56 1.23 -6.65 5.34
CA LEU A 56 2.05 -7.19 4.26
C LEU A 56 3.49 -6.64 4.30
N LYS A 57 3.64 -5.35 4.62
CA LYS A 57 4.96 -4.72 4.78
C LYS A 57 5.71 -5.31 5.97
N ASP A 58 5.05 -5.48 7.11
CA ASP A 58 5.64 -6.10 8.30
C ASP A 58 6.04 -7.57 8.05
N CYS A 59 5.21 -8.32 7.34
CA CYS A 59 5.51 -9.69 6.91
C CYS A 59 6.79 -9.74 6.06
N ALA A 60 6.93 -8.82 5.09
CA ALA A 60 8.12 -8.72 4.25
C ALA A 60 9.37 -8.29 5.04
N GLN A 61 9.23 -7.36 5.99
CA GLN A 61 10.35 -6.89 6.83
C GLN A 61 10.82 -7.95 7.82
N SER A 62 9.90 -8.72 8.38
CA SER A 62 10.21 -9.83 9.30
C SER A 62 10.70 -11.09 8.59
N GLY A 63 10.65 -11.15 7.26
CA GLY A 63 11.02 -12.32 6.48
C GLY A 63 10.15 -13.54 6.78
N ARG A 64 8.90 -13.32 7.21
CA ARG A 64 8.00 -14.40 7.61
C ARG A 64 7.69 -15.28 6.41
N GLN A 65 8.00 -16.57 6.55
CA GLN A 65 7.68 -17.58 5.55
C GLN A 65 6.41 -18.32 5.96
N LEU A 66 5.46 -18.43 5.04
CA LEU A 66 4.26 -19.26 5.22
C LEU A 66 4.70 -20.72 5.27
N LYS A 67 4.46 -21.38 6.40
CA LYS A 67 4.60 -22.83 6.53
C LYS A 67 3.29 -23.46 6.07
N ILE A 68 3.25 -23.89 4.82
CA ILE A 68 2.12 -24.62 4.26
C ILE A 68 2.33 -26.10 4.59
N SER A 69 1.64 -26.60 5.62
CA SER A 69 1.51 -28.04 5.84
C SER A 69 0.26 -28.52 5.13
N TRP A 70 0.42 -29.21 4.00
CA TRP A 70 -0.66 -29.99 3.40
C TRP A 70 -0.81 -31.27 4.22
N GLN A 71 -1.94 -31.44 4.92
CA GLN A 71 -2.39 -32.72 5.47
C GLN A 71 -3.56 -33.24 4.66
#